data_AF-A0A969DS25-F1
#
_entry.id   AF-A0A969DS25-F1
#
_cell.length_a   1.000
_cell.length_b   1.000
_cell.length_c   1.000
_cell.angle_alpha   90.00
_cell.angle_beta   90.00
_cell.angle_gamma   90.00
#
_symmetry.space_group_name_H-M   'P 1'
#
loop_
_entity.id
_entity.type
_entity.pdbx_description
1 polymer ?
#
loop_
_entity_poly.entity_id
_entity_poly.type
_entity_poly.pdbx_seq_one_letter_code
_entity_poly.pdbx_strand_id
1 'polypeptide(L)'
;MKNTKEIMLLQKQIEKLNADDFDLGAWKAGTIILLERLFGSENQKIDQIENIRYDQSSWALRQAKGSTNMMEMCKAQGREILHIAIDELENFGLSNNQSDTTSSPFTTVIVQALERELKISQYREVIALIKADKKIADKQKELIEKLNDFGHNCVENMLASILLAEETKVNL
;
A
#
# COMPACT_ATOMS: atom_id res chain seq x y z
N MET A 1 6.24 18.12 5.86
CA MET A 1 5.76 16.77 6.24
C MET A 1 4.65 16.37 5.29
N LYS A 2 4.76 15.23 4.60
CA LYS A 2 3.81 14.84 3.53
C LYS A 2 2.53 14.14 4.02
N ASN A 3 2.44 13.71 5.29
CA ASN A 3 1.35 12.85 5.79
C ASN A 3 0.57 13.42 7.00
N THR A 4 0.48 14.75 7.11
CA THR A 4 -0.10 15.40 8.30
C THR A 4 -1.57 15.03 8.52
N LYS A 5 -2.36 14.85 7.45
CA LYS A 5 -3.80 14.56 7.57
C LYS A 5 -4.04 13.12 8.02
N GLU A 6 -3.24 12.19 7.53
CA GLU A 6 -3.30 10.75 7.82
C GLU A 6 -2.93 10.47 9.27
N ILE A 7 -1.83 11.08 9.74
CA ILE A 7 -1.41 11.01 11.14
C ILE A 7 -2.49 11.60 12.05
N MET A 8 -3.10 12.73 11.68
CA MET A 8 -4.22 13.30 12.43
C MET A 8 -5.44 12.37 12.52
N LEU A 9 -5.74 11.61 11.46
CA LEU A 9 -6.84 10.64 11.48
C LEU A 9 -6.55 9.47 12.44
N LEU A 10 -5.32 8.98 12.46
CA LEU A 10 -4.90 7.92 13.40
C LEU A 10 -4.89 8.43 14.85
N GLN A 11 -4.40 9.66 15.08
CA GLN A 11 -4.46 10.31 16.40
C GLN A 11 -5.90 10.45 16.91
N LYS A 12 -6.86 10.81 16.04
CA LYS A 12 -8.28 10.83 16.41
C LYS A 12 -8.81 9.45 16.82
N GLN A 13 -8.35 8.37 16.18
CA GLN A 13 -8.71 7.02 16.62
C GLN A 13 -8.09 6.66 17.97
N ILE A 14 -6.87 7.14 18.25
CA ILE A 14 -6.22 7.01 19.57
C ILE A 14 -7.01 7.77 20.65
N GLU A 15 -7.49 8.97 20.35
CA GLU A 15 -8.29 9.78 21.28
C GLU A 15 -9.63 9.10 21.60
N LYS A 16 -10.30 8.50 20.61
CA LYS A 16 -11.55 7.77 20.80
C LYS A 16 -11.46 6.61 21.79
N LEU A 17 -10.28 6.01 21.98
CA LEU A 17 -10.06 4.98 23.00
C LEU A 17 -10.36 5.47 24.42
N ASN A 18 -10.32 6.79 24.64
CA ASN A 18 -10.57 7.42 25.94
C ASN A 18 -11.97 8.04 26.03
N ALA A 19 -12.83 7.86 25.03
CA ALA A 19 -14.20 8.38 25.08
C ALA A 19 -15.02 7.68 26.17
N ASP A 20 -15.89 8.43 26.85
CA ASP A 20 -16.74 7.91 27.92
C ASP A 20 -17.74 6.86 27.40
N ASP A 21 -18.14 6.98 26.14
CA ASP A 21 -19.05 6.07 25.42
C ASP A 21 -18.31 5.04 24.55
N PHE A 22 -17.05 4.73 24.87
CA PHE A 22 -16.21 3.83 24.08
C PHE A 22 -16.82 2.44 23.88
N ASP A 23 -17.01 2.06 22.61
CA ASP A 23 -17.37 0.72 22.19
C ASP A 23 -16.24 0.10 21.35
N LEU A 24 -15.73 -1.04 21.81
CA LEU A 24 -14.61 -1.74 21.17
C LEU A 24 -14.96 -2.21 19.75
N GLY A 25 -16.19 -2.67 19.52
CA GLY A 25 -16.62 -3.18 18.22
C GLY A 25 -16.71 -2.08 17.17
N ALA A 26 -17.39 -0.99 17.51
CA ALA A 26 -17.54 0.19 16.65
C ALA A 26 -16.18 0.85 16.37
N TRP A 27 -15.34 0.97 17.40
CA TRP A 27 -14.00 1.51 17.23
C TRP A 27 -13.13 0.64 16.32
N LYS A 28 -13.17 -0.70 16.48
CA LYS A 28 -12.44 -1.63 15.60
C LYS A 28 -12.89 -1.49 14.15
N ALA A 29 -14.20 -1.52 13.90
CA ALA A 29 -14.74 -1.39 12.56
C ALA A 29 -14.30 -0.08 11.89
N GLY A 30 -14.42 1.05 12.59
CA GLY A 30 -13.97 2.34 12.06
C GLY A 30 -12.46 2.44 11.87
N THR A 31 -11.67 1.77 12.72
CA THR A 31 -10.22 1.73 12.63
C THR A 31 -9.75 0.86 11.47
N ILE A 32 -10.38 -0.29 11.25
CA ILE A 32 -10.10 -1.18 10.11
C ILE A 32 -10.31 -0.43 8.79
N ILE A 33 -11.46 0.22 8.60
CA ILE A 33 -11.75 1.01 7.38
C ILE A 33 -10.67 2.08 7.14
N LEU A 34 -10.21 2.75 8.20
CA LEU A 34 -9.15 3.75 8.08
C LEU A 34 -7.81 3.10 7.70
N LEU A 35 -7.43 1.99 8.33
CA LEU A 35 -6.17 1.30 8.04
C LEU A 35 -6.17 0.68 6.64
N GLU A 36 -7.30 0.12 6.19
CA GLU A 36 -7.48 -0.34 4.79
C GLU A 36 -7.24 0.80 3.81
N ARG A 37 -7.82 1.97 4.10
CA ARG A 37 -7.62 3.15 3.26
C ARG A 37 -6.18 3.61 3.25
N LEU A 38 -5.45 3.52 4.36
CA LEU A 38 -4.07 4.02 4.44
C LEU A 38 -3.05 3.01 3.89
N PHE A 39 -3.20 1.73 4.19
CA PHE A 39 -2.15 0.72 3.97
C PHE A 39 -2.57 -0.43 3.04
N GLY A 40 -3.80 -0.44 2.53
CA GLY A 40 -4.37 -1.53 1.74
C GLY A 40 -5.05 -2.60 2.59
N SER A 41 -5.94 -3.37 1.98
CA SER A 41 -6.80 -4.36 2.67
C SER A 41 -6.06 -5.59 3.20
N GLU A 42 -4.85 -5.87 2.71
CA GLU A 42 -4.06 -7.04 3.12
C GLU A 42 -2.98 -6.70 4.18
N ASN A 43 -3.15 -5.58 4.90
CA ASN A 43 -2.14 -5.17 5.88
C ASN A 43 -2.30 -5.90 7.22
N GLN A 44 -1.22 -6.48 7.74
CA GLN A 44 -1.20 -7.21 9.02
C GLN A 44 -1.74 -6.39 10.22
N LYS A 45 -1.64 -5.05 10.18
CA LYS A 45 -2.21 -4.18 11.23
C LYS A 45 -3.74 -4.33 11.32
N ILE A 46 -4.42 -4.59 10.21
CA ILE A 46 -5.87 -4.83 10.16
C ILE A 46 -6.23 -6.12 10.92
N ASP A 47 -5.51 -7.21 10.63
CA ASP A 47 -5.70 -8.49 11.32
C ASP A 47 -5.47 -8.34 12.83
N GLN A 48 -4.47 -7.55 13.23
CA GLN A 48 -4.19 -7.30 14.65
C GLN A 48 -5.34 -6.55 15.32
N ILE A 49 -5.89 -5.50 14.69
CA ILE A 49 -7.07 -4.79 15.21
C ILE A 49 -8.27 -5.73 15.31
N GLU A 50 -8.54 -6.53 14.28
CA GLU A 50 -9.65 -7.50 14.26
C GLU A 50 -9.54 -8.55 15.37
N ASN A 51 -8.31 -8.92 15.75
CA ASN A 51 -8.06 -9.91 16.79
C ASN A 51 -8.01 -9.33 18.22
N ILE A 52 -8.14 -8.01 18.41
CA ILE A 52 -8.31 -7.44 19.77
C ILE A 52 -9.62 -7.96 20.35
N ARG A 53 -9.52 -8.76 21.41
CA ARG A 53 -10.64 -9.35 22.13
C ARG A 53 -10.31 -9.41 23.62
N TYR A 54 -11.33 -9.51 24.45
CA TYR A 54 -11.15 -9.78 25.87
C TYR A 54 -10.41 -11.11 26.05
N ASP A 55 -9.27 -11.07 26.73
CA ASP A 55 -8.58 -12.29 27.11
C ASP A 55 -9.39 -13.03 28.18
N GLN A 56 -10.05 -14.12 27.78
CA GLN A 56 -10.83 -14.99 28.66
C GLN A 56 -9.99 -16.10 29.30
N SER A 57 -8.66 -16.06 29.15
CA SER A 57 -7.78 -17.05 29.77
C SER A 57 -7.93 -17.03 31.30
N SER A 58 -7.78 -18.21 31.92
CA SER A 58 -7.80 -18.35 33.38
C SER A 58 -6.69 -17.55 34.09
N TRP A 59 -5.69 -17.10 33.35
CA TRP A 59 -4.64 -16.18 33.81
C TRP A 59 -5.12 -14.72 33.82
N ALA A 60 -5.74 -14.25 32.74
CA ALA A 60 -6.33 -12.91 32.65
C ALA A 60 -7.47 -12.69 33.65
N LEU A 61 -8.29 -13.72 33.90
CA LEU A 61 -9.36 -13.67 34.91
C LEU A 61 -8.83 -13.53 36.35
N ARG A 62 -7.63 -14.04 36.65
CA ARG A 62 -6.98 -13.84 37.97
C ARG A 62 -6.40 -12.44 38.09
N GLN A 63 -5.80 -11.90 37.03
CA GLN A 63 -5.22 -10.54 37.04
C GLN A 63 -6.29 -9.44 37.02
N ALA A 64 -7.45 -9.68 36.40
CA ALA A 64 -8.58 -8.75 36.39
C ALA A 64 -9.15 -8.45 37.79
N LYS A 65 -8.85 -9.27 38.80
CA LYS A 65 -9.19 -9.01 40.20
C LYS A 65 -8.28 -7.95 40.87
N GLY A 66 -7.21 -7.50 40.19
CA GLY A 66 -6.10 -6.75 40.80
C GLY A 66 -6.00 -5.25 40.48
N SER A 67 -6.27 -4.78 39.25
CA SER A 67 -6.52 -3.34 38.94
C SER A 67 -6.55 -3.01 37.44
N THR A 68 -6.12 -3.88 36.53
CA THR A 68 -6.20 -3.56 35.09
C THR A 68 -7.51 -4.10 34.51
N ASN A 69 -8.48 -3.20 34.28
CA ASN A 69 -9.73 -3.50 33.61
C ASN A 69 -9.42 -4.15 32.24
N MET A 70 -10.03 -5.29 31.91
CA MET A 70 -9.79 -5.98 30.63
C MET A 70 -10.02 -5.06 29.42
N MET A 71 -10.95 -4.11 29.54
CA MET A 71 -11.17 -3.09 28.54
C MET A 71 -9.94 -2.20 28.32
N GLU A 72 -9.23 -1.82 29.39
CA GLU A 72 -8.01 -1.02 29.29
C GLU A 72 -6.87 -1.81 28.62
N MET A 73 -6.82 -3.13 28.77
CA MET A 73 -5.88 -3.97 28.02
C MET A 73 -6.19 -3.95 26.51
N CYS A 74 -7.46 -4.06 26.13
CA CYS A 74 -7.88 -3.95 24.72
C CYS A 74 -7.55 -2.58 24.14
N LYS A 75 -7.82 -1.50 24.90
CA LYS A 75 -7.46 -0.13 24.50
C LYS A 75 -5.95 0.04 24.36
N ALA A 76 -5.15 -0.51 25.27
CA ALA A 76 -3.70 -0.45 25.20
C ALA A 76 -3.16 -1.14 23.94
N GLN A 77 -3.68 -2.34 23.60
CA GLN A 77 -3.33 -3.04 22.35
C GLN A 77 -3.69 -2.21 21.11
N GLY A 78 -4.90 -1.66 21.07
CA GLY A 78 -5.34 -0.81 19.96
C GLY A 78 -4.48 0.44 19.80
N ARG A 79 -4.09 1.06 20.93
CA ARG A 79 -3.21 2.24 20.95
C ARG A 79 -1.84 1.93 20.37
N GLU A 80 -1.24 0.81 20.77
CA GLU A 80 0.09 0.41 20.30
C GLU A 80 0.10 0.18 18.78
N ILE A 81 -0.91 -0.51 18.24
CA ILE A 81 -1.02 -0.75 16.79
C ILE A 81 -1.11 0.57 16.02
N LEU A 82 -1.86 1.55 16.54
CA LEU A 82 -1.98 2.86 15.92
C LEU A 82 -0.70 3.70 16.05
N HIS A 83 0.06 3.57 17.14
CA HIS A 83 1.37 4.19 17.26
C HIS A 83 2.35 3.63 16.24
N ILE A 84 2.43 2.31 16.09
CA ILE A 84 3.24 1.67 15.04
C ILE A 84 2.84 2.19 13.65
N ALA A 85 1.55 2.35 13.38
CA ALA A 85 1.07 2.91 12.12
C ALA A 85 1.51 4.37 11.90
N ILE A 86 1.52 5.20 12.96
CA ILE A 86 2.00 6.58 12.90
C ILE A 86 3.52 6.59 12.68
N ASP A 87 4.28 5.81 13.44
CA ASP A 87 5.73 5.70 13.31
C ASP A 87 6.12 5.25 11.90
N GLU A 88 5.35 4.33 11.31
CA GLU A 88 5.54 3.90 9.92
C GLU A 88 5.34 5.07 8.93
N LEU A 89 4.27 5.87 9.12
CA LEU A 89 3.98 7.03 8.29
C LEU A 89 4.98 8.19 8.44
N GLU A 90 5.57 8.34 9.61
CA GLU A 90 6.58 9.37 9.89
C GLU A 90 7.94 8.99 9.29
N ASN A 91 8.32 7.71 9.38
CA ASN A 91 9.64 7.24 8.96
C ASN A 91 9.70 6.78 7.50
N PHE A 92 8.67 6.08 7.02
CA PHE A 92 8.63 5.48 5.68
C PHE A 92 7.61 6.15 4.77
N GLY A 93 6.65 6.89 5.33
CA GLY A 93 5.51 7.40 4.60
C GLY A 93 4.48 6.32 4.30
N LEU A 94 3.40 6.68 3.59
CA LEU A 94 2.48 5.69 3.05
C LEU A 94 3.26 4.81 2.07
N SER A 95 3.52 3.54 2.43
CA SER A 95 3.80 2.54 1.41
C SER A 95 2.61 2.54 0.47
N ASN A 96 2.85 2.81 -0.80
CA ASN A 96 1.87 2.90 -1.87
C ASN A 96 1.29 1.51 -2.21
N ASN A 97 0.83 0.77 -1.19
CA ASN A 97 0.15 -0.52 -1.28
C ASN A 97 -1.35 -0.35 -1.59
N GLN A 98 -1.79 0.89 -1.81
CA GLN A 98 -2.92 1.08 -2.69
C GLN A 98 -2.49 0.61 -4.08
N SER A 99 -3.31 -0.21 -4.70
CA SER A 99 -3.37 -0.44 -6.15
C SER A 99 -3.57 0.85 -6.98
N ASP A 100 -3.36 2.03 -6.39
CA ASP A 100 -3.21 3.31 -7.05
C ASP A 100 -1.75 3.52 -7.42
N THR A 101 -1.55 3.34 -8.72
CA THR A 101 -0.41 3.77 -9.50
C THR A 101 -0.17 5.27 -9.30
N THR A 102 0.48 5.68 -8.20
CA THR A 102 1.44 6.78 -8.30
C THR A 102 2.67 6.17 -8.95
N SER A 103 2.54 5.83 -10.23
CA SER A 103 3.67 5.62 -11.11
C SER A 103 4.65 6.74 -10.78
N SER A 104 5.90 6.39 -10.47
CA SER A 104 6.99 7.36 -10.53
C SER A 104 6.79 8.19 -11.80
N PRO A 105 7.03 9.51 -11.81
CA PRO A 105 6.92 10.32 -13.03
C PRO A 105 7.58 9.62 -14.23
N PHE A 106 8.69 8.90 -13.98
CA PHE A 106 9.36 8.07 -14.96
C PHE A 106 8.59 6.82 -15.42
N THR A 107 7.93 6.10 -14.52
CA THR A 107 7.04 4.97 -14.87
C THR A 107 5.87 5.44 -15.74
N THR A 108 5.32 6.63 -15.47
CA THR A 108 4.27 7.23 -16.30
C THR A 108 4.78 7.53 -17.71
N VAL A 109 5.99 8.08 -17.83
CA VAL A 109 6.64 8.30 -19.14
C VAL A 109 6.81 6.99 -19.91
N ILE A 110 7.28 5.93 -19.26
CA ILE A 110 7.44 4.62 -19.92
C ILE A 110 6.09 4.08 -20.41
N VAL A 111 5.05 4.14 -19.56
CA VAL A 111 3.71 3.67 -19.93
C VAL A 111 3.14 4.47 -21.10
N GLN A 112 3.26 5.80 -21.08
CA GLN A 112 2.78 6.66 -22.18
C GLN A 112 3.52 6.38 -23.50
N ALA A 113 4.83 6.14 -23.45
CA ALA A 113 5.59 5.78 -24.64
C ALA A 113 5.11 4.44 -25.23
N LEU A 114 4.84 3.45 -24.38
CA LEU A 114 4.28 2.17 -24.80
C LEU A 114 2.87 2.32 -25.40
N GLU A 115 2.00 3.10 -24.77
CA GLU A 115 0.62 3.32 -25.26
C GLU A 115 0.55 4.11 -26.58
N ARG A 116 1.51 5.00 -26.82
CA ARG A 116 1.57 5.79 -28.07
C ARG A 116 2.03 4.95 -29.26
N GLU A 117 3.06 4.12 -29.08
CA GLU A 117 3.70 3.42 -30.20
C GLU A 117 3.12 2.03 -30.45
N LEU A 118 2.55 1.38 -29.43
CA LEU A 118 2.01 0.03 -29.55
C LEU A 118 0.52 0.04 -29.86
N LYS A 119 0.08 -0.85 -30.75
CA LYS A 119 -1.35 -1.19 -30.85
C LYS A 119 -1.82 -1.81 -29.55
N ILE A 120 -3.10 -1.66 -29.23
CA ILE A 120 -3.72 -2.24 -28.02
C ILE A 120 -3.42 -3.75 -27.90
N SER A 121 -3.40 -4.50 -29.02
CA SER A 121 -3.05 -5.92 -29.02
C SER A 121 -1.59 -6.16 -28.61
N GLN A 122 -0.65 -5.41 -29.19
CA GLN A 122 0.78 -5.50 -28.89
C GLN A 122 1.07 -5.09 -27.45
N TYR A 123 0.45 -4.01 -26.97
CA TYR A 123 0.54 -3.57 -25.59
C TYR A 123 0.09 -4.66 -24.62
N ARG A 124 -1.05 -5.30 -24.88
CA ARG A 124 -1.55 -6.41 -24.05
C ARG A 124 -0.60 -7.61 -24.05
N GLU A 125 0.01 -7.93 -25.19
CA GLU A 125 1.01 -9.00 -25.28
C GLU A 125 2.24 -8.71 -24.42
N VAL A 126 2.76 -7.47 -24.48
CA VAL A 126 3.89 -7.04 -23.64
C VAL A 126 3.54 -7.13 -22.16
N ILE A 127 2.37 -6.64 -21.74
CA ILE A 127 1.94 -6.70 -20.34
C ILE A 127 1.76 -8.16 -19.87
N ALA A 128 1.20 -9.02 -20.71
CA ALA A 128 1.02 -10.44 -20.39
C ALA A 128 2.38 -11.14 -20.18
N LEU A 129 3.36 -10.84 -21.04
CA LEU A 129 4.71 -11.38 -20.94
C LEU A 129 5.43 -10.91 -19.68
N ILE A 130 5.34 -9.61 -19.34
CA ILE A 130 5.95 -9.05 -18.13
C ILE A 130 5.36 -9.71 -16.87
N LYS A 131 4.04 -9.93 -16.85
CA LYS A 131 3.32 -10.52 -15.71
C LYS A 131 3.40 -12.05 -15.63
N ALA A 132 3.88 -12.74 -16.68
CA ALA A 132 3.97 -14.19 -16.68
C ALA A 132 4.87 -14.70 -15.54
N ASP A 133 4.56 -15.86 -14.96
CA ASP A 133 5.45 -16.49 -13.98
C ASP A 133 6.58 -17.25 -14.71
N LYS A 134 7.60 -16.51 -15.12
CA LYS A 134 8.78 -16.99 -15.86
C LYS A 134 10.04 -16.33 -15.31
N LYS A 135 11.21 -16.95 -15.54
CA LYS A 135 12.50 -16.36 -15.20
C LYS A 135 12.72 -15.05 -15.98
N ILE A 136 13.37 -14.09 -15.34
CA ILE A 136 13.64 -12.75 -15.93
C ILE A 136 14.41 -12.87 -17.25
N ALA A 137 15.39 -13.77 -17.34
CA ALA A 137 16.18 -13.98 -18.57
C ALA A 137 15.32 -14.46 -19.75
N ASP A 138 14.38 -15.37 -19.49
CA ASP A 138 13.48 -15.90 -20.52
C ASP A 138 12.49 -14.82 -20.98
N LYS A 139 11.94 -14.03 -20.03
CA LYS A 139 11.11 -12.86 -20.34
C LYS A 139 11.85 -11.85 -21.20
N GLN A 140 13.10 -11.53 -20.86
CA GLN A 140 13.89 -10.55 -21.59
C GLN A 140 14.10 -10.99 -23.05
N LYS A 141 14.43 -12.26 -23.27
CA LYS A 141 14.60 -12.82 -24.62
C LYS A 141 13.30 -12.75 -25.42
N GLU A 142 12.20 -13.28 -24.88
CA GLU A 142 10.89 -13.27 -25.56
C GLU A 142 10.40 -11.84 -25.83
N LEU A 143 10.66 -10.90 -24.92
CA LEU A 143 10.27 -9.50 -25.10
C LEU A 143 11.05 -8.83 -26.23
N ILE A 144 12.36 -9.06 -26.32
CA ILE A 144 13.19 -8.52 -27.41
C ILE A 144 12.71 -9.08 -28.76
N GLU A 145 12.46 -10.38 -28.85
CA GLU A 145 11.93 -11.01 -30.06
C GLU A 145 10.60 -10.36 -30.49
N LYS A 146 9.67 -10.18 -29.54
CA LYS A 146 8.39 -9.53 -29.80
C LYS A 146 8.54 -8.07 -30.25
N LEU A 147 9.39 -7.30 -29.59
CA LEU A 147 9.60 -5.90 -29.92
C LEU A 147 10.23 -5.71 -31.32
N ASN A 148 11.10 -6.63 -31.74
CA ASN A 148 11.67 -6.64 -33.09
C ASN A 148 10.64 -6.97 -34.17
N ASP A 149 9.61 -7.75 -33.84
CA ASP A 149 8.50 -8.06 -34.74
C ASP A 149 7.47 -6.93 -34.83
N PHE A 150 7.58 -5.91 -33.97
CA PHE A 150 6.73 -4.73 -34.03
C PHE A 150 7.17 -3.79 -35.17
N GLY A 151 6.32 -2.83 -35.52
CA GLY A 151 6.48 -2.02 -36.72
C GLY A 151 7.86 -1.34 -36.85
N HIS A 152 8.26 -1.02 -38.08
CA HIS A 152 9.53 -0.38 -38.38
C HIS A 152 9.73 0.89 -37.51
N ASN A 153 10.87 0.97 -36.82
CA ASN A 153 11.25 2.04 -35.88
C ASN A 153 10.42 2.13 -34.57
N CYS A 154 9.60 1.12 -34.22
CA CYS A 154 8.75 1.19 -33.03
C CYS A 154 9.57 1.36 -31.73
N VAL A 155 10.66 0.60 -31.58
CA VAL A 155 11.52 0.65 -30.40
C VAL A 155 12.27 1.99 -30.32
N GLU A 156 12.75 2.46 -31.45
CA GLU A 156 13.45 3.73 -31.62
C GLU A 156 12.54 4.91 -31.25
N ASN A 157 11.28 4.89 -31.71
CA ASN A 157 10.29 5.92 -31.39
C ASN A 157 9.90 5.91 -29.91
N MET A 158 9.75 4.72 -29.30
CA MET A 158 9.50 4.59 -27.87
C MET A 158 10.65 5.19 -27.06
N LEU A 159 11.88 4.84 -27.42
CA LEU A 159 13.08 5.37 -26.76
C LEU A 159 13.19 6.89 -26.92
N ALA A 160 12.94 7.41 -28.13
CA ALA A 160 12.93 8.85 -28.37
C ALA A 160 11.86 9.56 -27.52
N SER A 161 10.66 8.99 -27.42
CA SER A 161 9.57 9.53 -26.59
C SER A 161 9.93 9.56 -25.10
N ILE A 162 10.59 8.51 -24.60
CA ILE A 162 11.05 8.46 -23.20
C ILE A 162 12.14 9.52 -22.95
N LEU A 163 13.15 9.60 -23.82
CA LEU A 163 14.29 10.50 -23.63
C LEU A 163 13.92 11.99 -23.77
N LEU A 164 12.91 12.30 -24.56
CA LEU A 164 12.44 13.68 -24.78
C LEU A 164 11.39 14.15 -23.76
N ALA A 165 10.88 13.25 -22.91
CA ALA A 165 9.94 13.61 -21.85
C ALA A 165 10.59 14.53 -20.81
N GLU A 166 9.85 15.53 -20.34
CA GLU A 166 10.35 16.51 -19.35
C GLU A 166 10.78 15.83 -18.04
N GLU A 167 10.03 14.81 -17.62
CA GLU A 167 10.32 14.03 -16.43
C GLU A 167 11.65 13.27 -16.56
N THR A 168 12.03 12.85 -17.77
CA THR A 168 13.33 12.19 -18.01
C THR A 168 14.47 13.20 -17.96
N LYS A 169 14.27 14.41 -18.51
CA LYS A 169 15.29 15.47 -18.49
C LYS A 169 15.63 15.95 -17.08
N VAL A 170 14.67 15.92 -16.16
CA VAL A 170 14.88 16.34 -14.76
C VAL A 170 15.65 15.30 -13.94
N ASN A 171 15.68 14.04 -14.38
CA ASN A 171 16.30 12.92 -13.66
C ASN A 171 17.63 12.43 -14.27
N LEU A 172 18.07 13.04 -15.37
CA LEU A 172 19.38 12.82 -16.01
C LEU A 172 20.33 13.97 -15.68
#